data_AF-A0A318E749-F1
#
_entry.id   AF-A0A318E749-F1
#
_cell.length_a   1.000
_cell.length_b   1.000
_cell.length_c   1.000
_cell.angle_alpha   90.00
_cell.angle_beta   90.00
_cell.angle_gamma   90.00
#
_symmetry.space_group_name_H-M   'P 1'
#
loop_
_entity.id
_entity.type
_entity.pdbx_description
1 polymer ?
#
loop_
_entity_poly.entity_id
_entity_poly.type
_entity_poly.pdbx_seq_one_letter_code
_entity_poly.pdbx_strand_id
1 'polypeptide(L)' 'MTRMMLAGCLSLMLSACVVVSTPGPGGKAGGASVVLCHKNKKTMELPREAASAHLEHGDRYGPC' A
#
# COMPACT_ATOMS: atom_id res chain seq x y z
N MET A 1 6.05 -3.73 51.31
CA MET A 1 6.26 -4.41 50.02
C MET A 1 5.02 -4.27 49.12
N THR A 2 4.35 -3.11 49.09
CA THR A 2 3.03 -2.96 48.46
C THR A 2 2.86 -1.66 47.66
N ARG A 3 3.90 -0.83 47.54
CA ARG A 3 3.81 0.47 46.84
C ARG A 3 4.63 0.59 45.56
N MET A 4 5.53 -0.35 45.29
CA MET A 4 6.30 -0.39 44.04
C MET A 4 5.69 -1.36 43.02
N MET A 5 4.43 -1.78 43.22
CA MET A 5 3.65 -2.55 42.24
C MET A 5 2.58 -1.70 41.54
N LEU A 6 2.53 -0.39 41.81
CA LEU A 6 1.64 0.53 41.09
C LEU A 6 2.35 1.28 39.94
N ALA A 7 3.67 1.15 39.82
CA ALA A 7 4.46 1.77 38.76
C ALA A 7 4.85 0.80 37.62
N GLY A 8 4.50 -0.49 37.74
CA GLY A 8 4.84 -1.51 36.72
C GLY A 8 3.73 -1.78 35.70
N CYS A 9 2.49 -1.36 35.95
CA CYS A 9 1.35 -1.60 35.05
C CYS A 9 1.15 -0.50 34.00
N LEU A 10 1.81 0.66 34.12
CA LEU A 10 1.63 1.79 33.20
C LEU A 10 2.62 1.79 32.02
N SER A 11 3.65 0.95 32.06
CA SER A 11 4.72 0.90 31.06
C SER A 11 4.48 -0.09 29.91
N LEU A 12 3.39 -0.86 29.93
CA LEU A 12 3.11 -1.86 28.88
C LEU A 12 2.27 -1.33 27.69
N MET A 13 1.89 -0.06 27.70
CA MET A 13 0.96 0.53 26.72
C MET A 13 1.63 1.51 25.74
N LEU A 14 2.95 1.41 25.50
CA LEU A 14 3.66 2.38 24.65
C LEU A 14 4.36 1.84 23.40
N SER A 15 4.28 0.54 23.07
CA SER A 15 4.98 0.02 21.89
C SER A 15 4.14 -0.93 21.06
N ALA A 16 3.05 -0.39 20.51
CA ALA A 16 2.39 -0.99 19.36
C ALA A 16 2.04 0.11 18.35
N CYS A 17 3.08 0.84 17.89
CA CYS A 17 3.02 1.44 16.56
C CYS A 17 3.16 0.30 15.54
N VAL A 18 2.16 -0.58 15.48
CA VAL A 18 2.07 -1.51 14.36
C VAL A 18 1.71 -0.65 13.16
N VAL A 19 2.71 -0.34 12.33
CA VAL A 19 2.45 0.16 10.99
C VAL A 19 1.79 -0.98 10.23
N VAL A 20 0.47 -1.05 10.32
CA VAL A 20 -0.31 -1.89 9.44
C VAL A 20 -0.12 -1.31 8.04
N SER A 21 0.83 -1.87 7.31
CA SER A 21 0.91 -1.70 5.86
C SER A 21 -0.29 -2.44 5.30
N THR A 22 -1.47 -1.83 5.42
CA THR A 22 -2.59 -2.21 4.57
C THR A 22 -2.06 -2.06 3.15
N PRO A 23 -2.27 -3.04 2.24
CA PRO A 23 -2.13 -2.79 0.82
C PRO A 23 -3.25 -1.81 0.44
N GLY A 24 -3.07 -0.54 0.81
CA GLY A 24 -3.91 0.54 0.37
C GLY A 24 -3.74 0.62 -1.14
N PRO A 25 -4.83 0.69 -1.91
CA PRO A 25 -4.73 0.95 -3.33
C PRO A 25 -3.98 2.27 -3.45
N GLY A 26 -2.75 2.22 -3.99
CA GLY A 26 -1.88 3.39 -4.14
C GLY A 26 -2.72 4.53 -4.70
N GLY A 27 -3.03 5.49 -3.83
CA GLY A 27 -4.03 6.51 -4.08
C GLY A 27 -3.64 7.28 -5.32
N LYS A 28 -4.39 7.07 -6.40
CA LYS A 28 -4.18 7.81 -7.62
C LYS A 28 -4.57 9.24 -7.33
N ALA A 29 -3.60 10.15 -7.51
CA ALA A 29 -3.91 11.57 -7.70
C ALA A 29 -5.05 11.62 -8.72
N GLY A 30 -6.18 12.24 -8.35
CA GLY A 30 -7.53 12.02 -8.90
C GLY A 30 -7.73 12.38 -10.37
N GLY A 31 -7.03 11.68 -11.26
CA GLY A 31 -7.19 11.68 -12.70
C GLY A 31 -7.69 10.34 -13.23
N ALA A 32 -8.01 10.30 -14.52
CA ALA A 32 -8.49 9.08 -15.17
C ALA A 32 -7.48 7.93 -14.99
N SER A 33 -7.96 6.79 -14.53
CA SER A 33 -7.17 5.58 -14.43
C SER A 33 -7.35 4.69 -15.66
N VAL A 34 -6.35 3.83 -15.91
CA VAL A 34 -6.40 2.77 -16.91
C VAL A 34 -5.98 1.44 -16.30
N VAL A 35 -6.54 0.35 -16.83
CA VAL A 35 -6.20 -1.03 -16.47
C VAL A 35 -5.15 -1.54 -17.46
N LEU A 36 -4.07 -2.12 -16.93
CA LEU A 36 -2.99 -2.74 -17.70
C LEU A 36 -2.65 -4.14 -17.15
N CYS A 37 -2.18 -4.99 -18.05
CA CYS A 37 -1.55 -6.27 -17.77
C CYS A 37 -0.03 -6.06 -17.70
N HIS A 38 0.52 -6.08 -16.49
CA HIS A 38 1.94 -5.91 -16.24
C HIS A 38 2.70 -7.21 -16.51
N LYS A 39 3.55 -7.21 -17.54
CA LYS A 39 4.42 -8.33 -17.93
C LYS A 39 3.72 -9.70 -17.93
N ASN A 40 2.48 -9.77 -18.41
CA ASN A 40 1.63 -10.99 -18.43
C ASN A 40 1.50 -11.72 -17.08
N LYS A 41 1.64 -11.00 -15.96
CA LYS A 41 1.64 -11.61 -14.61
C LYS A 41 0.64 -10.96 -13.66
N LYS A 42 0.35 -9.67 -13.85
CA LYS A 42 -0.45 -8.90 -12.89
C LYS A 42 -1.33 -7.90 -13.59
N THR A 43 -2.63 -7.98 -13.37
CA THR A 43 -3.57 -6.92 -13.70
C THR A 43 -3.44 -5.81 -12.67
N MET A 44 -3.20 -4.58 -13.12
CA MET A 44 -3.12 -3.41 -12.25
C MET A 44 -3.85 -2.22 -12.86
N GLU A 45 -4.28 -1.32 -11.99
CA GLU A 45 -4.82 -0.04 -12.39
C GLU A 45 -3.77 1.03 -12.08
N LEU A 46 -3.44 1.90 -13.04
CA LEU A 46 -2.56 3.08 -12.81
C LEU A 46 -3.18 4.38 -13.36
N PRO A 47 -2.66 5.58 -13.02
CA PRO A 47 -3.10 6.83 -13.65
C PRO A 47 -2.76 6.84 -15.15
N ARG A 48 -3.64 7.36 -16.00
CA ARG A 48 -3.45 7.39 -17.47
C ARG A 48 -2.08 7.95 -17.88
N GLU A 49 -1.60 8.98 -17.19
CA GLU A 49 -0.30 9.62 -17.45
C GLU A 49 0.90 8.67 -17.28
N ALA A 50 0.77 7.65 -16.43
CA ALA A 50 1.81 6.64 -16.23
C ALA A 50 1.70 5.46 -17.22
N ALA A 51 0.64 5.40 -18.05
CA ALA A 51 0.41 4.25 -18.93
C ALA A 51 1.46 4.13 -20.03
N SER A 52 1.92 5.25 -20.61
CA SER A 52 2.92 5.24 -21.69
C SER A 52 4.20 4.52 -21.27
N ALA A 53 4.78 4.90 -20.14
CA ALA A 53 6.01 4.29 -19.63
C ALA A 53 5.87 2.77 -19.38
N HIS A 54 4.68 2.33 -18.94
CA HIS A 54 4.41 0.91 -18.75
C HIS A 54 4.32 0.15 -20.08
N LEU A 55 3.67 0.73 -21.09
CA LEU A 55 3.58 0.13 -22.43
C LEU A 55 4.95 0.05 -23.12
N GLU A 56 5.78 1.09 -22.96
CA GLU A 56 7.17 1.11 -23.45
C GLU A 56 8.03 0.03 -22.79
N HIS A 57 7.64 -0.43 -21.60
CA HIS A 57 8.31 -1.51 -20.86
C HIS A 57 7.64 -2.89 -21.03
N GLY A 58 6.70 -3.02 -21.98
CA GLY A 58 6.10 -4.30 -22.36
C GLY A 58 4.80 -4.67 -21.64
N ASP A 59 4.15 -3.71 -20.98
CA ASP A 59 2.78 -3.90 -20.48
C ASP A 59 1.76 -3.80 -21.61
N ARG A 60 0.55 -4.33 -21.39
CA ARG A 60 -0.55 -4.27 -22.37
C ARG A 60 -1.80 -3.67 -21.75
N TYR A 61 -2.59 -2.93 -22.54
CA TYR A 61 -3.92 -2.49 -22.10
C TYR A 61 -4.83 -3.68 -21.79
N GLY A 62 -5.63 -3.53 -20.73
CA GLY A 62 -6.62 -4.51 -20.28
C GLY A 62 -6.08 -5.49 -19.24
N PRO A 63 -6.92 -6.44 -18.78
CA PRO A 63 -6.51 -7.47 -17.84
C PRO A 63 -5.54 -8.48 -18.48
N CYS A 64 -4.69 -9.08 -17.63
CA CYS A 64 -4.23 -10.44 -17.81
C CYS A 64 -5.38 -11.38 -17.36
#